data_AF-A0A3S3R526-F1
#
_entry.id   AF-A0A3S3R526-F1
#
_cell.length_a   1.000
_cell.length_b   1.000
_cell.length_c   1.000
_cell.angle_alpha   90.00
_cell.angle_beta   90.00
_cell.angle_gamma   90.00
#
_symmetry.space_group_name_H-M   'P 1'
#
loop_
_entity.id
_entity.type
_entity.pdbx_description
1 polymer ?
#
loop_
_entity_poly.entity_id
_entity_poly.type
_entity_poly.pdbx_seq_one_letter_code
_entity_poly.pdbx_strand_id
1 'polypeptide(L)'
;MWKSGSEGAEKQGAGTNDMQEEADMMDQDQLNSLIIAELPIALFVVDGEYKIIEFNLAAERVTGMKRQEVLGCSCSEVLSSNLCEHYCPLQESRATGDPCLDREAIIQTCNGDKIPIILSGRAIREDSGELLCCIEIFRDATDTKELADHKRNLISLFTHDLKAPVMITGGFVNRLLEGKAGPLNEKQTSYLRIMQKELKRQEEYIQSFLDSSKIESGRIEL
;
A
#
# COMPACT_ATOMS: atom_id res chain seq x y z
N MET A 1 38.41 -34.97 77.16
CA MET A 1 37.79 -35.10 78.49
C MET A 1 37.51 -33.69 79.00
N TRP A 2 36.25 -33.25 78.95
CA TRP A 2 35.56 -32.33 79.88
C TRP A 2 34.21 -31.96 79.24
N LYS A 3 33.14 -32.26 79.97
CA LYS A 3 31.72 -32.00 79.65
C LYS A 3 31.21 -30.87 80.55
N SER A 4 30.27 -30.08 80.03
CA SER A 4 29.07 -29.45 80.65
C SER A 4 28.80 -28.15 79.85
N GLY A 5 27.64 -27.90 79.22
CA GLY A 5 26.24 -27.93 79.73
C GLY A 5 26.01 -26.66 80.56
N SER A 6 25.11 -25.72 80.28
CA SER A 6 23.75 -25.79 79.68
C SER A 6 23.20 -24.37 79.35
N GLU A 7 22.24 -24.34 78.41
CA GLU A 7 20.98 -23.54 78.36
C GLU A 7 20.96 -21.99 78.30
N GLY A 8 20.32 -21.47 77.24
CA GLY A 8 19.08 -20.70 77.38
C GLY A 8 18.96 -19.32 76.69
N ALA A 9 17.87 -19.15 75.91
CA ALA A 9 17.14 -17.91 75.56
C ALA A 9 17.35 -17.21 74.19
N GLU A 10 16.63 -17.72 73.17
CA GLU A 10 15.64 -17.03 72.33
C GLU A 10 15.54 -15.48 72.36
N LYS A 11 15.71 -14.79 71.20
CA LYS A 11 14.64 -14.15 70.38
C LYS A 11 15.12 -13.03 69.44
N GLN A 12 14.52 -13.09 68.25
CA GLN A 12 14.06 -11.96 67.39
C GLN A 12 15.08 -11.14 66.60
N GLY A 13 15.11 -11.41 65.29
CA GLY A 13 15.33 -10.43 64.24
C GLY A 13 14.33 -10.67 63.11
N ALA A 14 13.16 -10.01 63.17
CA ALA A 14 12.35 -9.68 61.99
C ALA A 14 13.19 -8.74 61.11
N GLY A 15 13.22 -8.87 59.79
CA GLY A 15 12.13 -8.63 58.86
C GLY A 15 12.77 -8.08 57.58
N THR A 16 12.33 -8.58 56.44
CA THR A 16 11.59 -7.80 55.42
C THR A 16 12.46 -6.92 54.52
N ASN A 17 12.58 -7.37 53.26
CA ASN A 17 12.74 -6.62 52.00
C ASN A 17 13.80 -7.30 51.11
N ASP A 18 13.60 -8.54 50.69
CA ASP A 18 12.97 -8.84 49.40
C ASP A 18 11.87 -7.86 48.96
N MET A 19 12.25 -6.60 48.72
CA MET A 19 11.42 -5.65 47.98
C MET A 19 11.73 -5.81 46.50
N GLN A 20 10.79 -6.45 45.80
CA GLN A 20 10.35 -6.09 44.45
C GLN A 20 11.39 -6.23 43.32
N GLU A 21 11.59 -7.47 42.89
CA GLU A 21 11.89 -7.77 41.48
C GLU A 21 10.86 -8.75 40.89
N GLU A 22 9.58 -8.60 41.25
CA GLU A 22 8.49 -9.10 40.40
C GLU A 22 8.27 -8.06 39.30
N ALA A 23 9.13 -8.09 38.28
CA ALA A 23 8.81 -7.50 37.00
C ALA A 23 7.61 -8.28 36.44
N ASP A 24 6.47 -7.61 36.30
CA ASP A 24 5.29 -8.09 35.57
C ASP A 24 5.73 -8.61 34.20
N MET A 25 5.94 -9.92 34.10
CA MET A 25 6.23 -10.57 32.84
C MET A 25 4.91 -10.65 32.10
N MET A 26 4.74 -9.81 31.07
CA MET A 26 3.56 -9.85 30.20
C MET A 26 3.34 -11.28 29.71
N ASP A 27 2.14 -11.81 29.94
CA ASP A 27 1.77 -13.14 29.46
C ASP A 27 1.71 -13.16 27.92
N GLN A 28 1.92 -14.32 27.31
CA GLN A 28 2.03 -14.48 25.86
C GLN A 28 0.77 -13.97 25.12
N ASP A 29 -0.41 -14.16 25.71
CA ASP A 29 -1.68 -13.69 25.13
C ASP A 29 -1.82 -12.17 25.17
N GLN A 30 -1.32 -11.54 26.24
CA GLN A 30 -1.28 -10.09 26.36
C GLN A 30 -0.31 -9.49 25.34
N LEU A 31 0.86 -10.11 25.17
CA LEU A 31 1.84 -9.70 24.16
C LEU A 31 1.27 -9.81 22.75
N ASN A 32 0.64 -10.94 22.40
CA ASN A 32 0.04 -11.16 21.07
C ASN A 32 -1.07 -10.14 20.78
N SER A 33 -1.93 -9.87 21.77
CA SER A 33 -3.01 -8.89 21.64
C SER A 33 -2.48 -7.47 21.40
N LEU A 34 -1.42 -7.08 22.13
CA LEU A 34 -0.77 -5.79 21.95
C LEU A 34 -0.09 -5.67 20.59
N ILE A 35 0.58 -6.73 20.12
CA ILE A 35 1.17 -6.76 18.78
C ILE A 35 0.08 -6.48 17.74
N ILE A 36 -1.02 -7.23 17.76
CA ILE A 36 -2.10 -7.06 16.78
C ILE A 36 -2.70 -5.65 16.85
N ALA A 37 -2.92 -5.12 18.05
CA ALA A 37 -3.49 -3.80 18.25
C ALA A 37 -2.61 -2.66 17.70
N GLU A 38 -1.28 -2.76 17.88
CA GLU A 38 -0.32 -1.71 17.51
C GLU A 38 0.27 -1.87 16.10
N LEU A 39 -0.02 -2.97 15.41
CA LEU A 39 0.44 -3.17 14.03
C LEU A 39 0.01 -1.98 13.14
N PRO A 40 0.94 -1.36 12.38
CA PRO A 40 0.64 -0.22 11.51
C PRO A 40 -0.06 -0.63 10.20
N ILE A 41 -0.54 -1.87 10.11
CA ILE A 41 -1.30 -2.40 8.99
C ILE A 41 -2.71 -2.75 9.47
N ALA A 42 -3.72 -2.36 8.70
CA ALA A 42 -5.09 -2.70 9.03
C ALA A 42 -5.25 -4.21 8.91
N LEU A 43 -5.80 -4.83 9.95
CA LEU A 43 -5.99 -6.27 10.03
C LEU A 43 -7.36 -6.57 10.61
N PHE A 44 -8.05 -7.51 9.97
CA PHE A 44 -9.19 -8.17 10.59
C PHE A 44 -9.15 -9.68 10.33
N VAL A 45 -9.83 -10.41 11.20
CA VAL A 45 -10.02 -11.86 11.09
C VAL A 45 -11.50 -12.14 11.01
N VAL A 46 -11.89 -13.09 10.17
CA VAL A 46 -13.26 -13.58 10.06
C VAL A 46 -13.37 -15.07 10.31
N ASP A 47 -14.54 -15.49 10.76
CA ASP A 47 -14.91 -16.91 10.88
C ASP A 47 -15.34 -17.53 9.54
N GLY A 48 -15.82 -18.78 9.59
CA GLY A 48 -16.29 -19.53 8.43
C GLY A 48 -17.52 -18.95 7.72
N GLU A 49 -18.26 -18.05 8.38
CA GLU A 49 -19.43 -17.33 7.86
C GLU A 49 -19.08 -15.89 7.43
N TYR A 50 -17.79 -15.53 7.39
CA TYR A 50 -17.28 -14.19 7.07
C TYR A 50 -17.70 -13.12 8.09
N LYS A 51 -17.98 -13.52 9.34
CA LYS A 51 -18.22 -12.57 10.43
C LYS A 51 -16.90 -12.16 11.07
N ILE A 52 -16.73 -10.86 11.31
CA ILE A 52 -15.50 -10.34 11.91
C ILE A 52 -15.39 -10.78 13.36
N ILE A 53 -14.29 -11.44 13.71
CA ILE A 53 -13.95 -11.88 15.06
C ILE A 53 -12.77 -11.10 15.66
N GLU A 54 -11.94 -10.47 14.83
CA GLU A 54 -10.91 -9.53 15.28
C GLU A 54 -10.78 -8.34 14.33
N PHE A 55 -10.45 -7.17 14.88
CA PHE A 55 -10.33 -5.91 14.14
C PHE A 55 -9.38 -4.95 14.87
N ASN A 56 -8.23 -4.62 14.28
CA ASN A 56 -7.21 -3.83 14.98
C ASN A 56 -7.39 -2.30 14.85
N LEU A 57 -6.57 -1.54 15.59
CA LEU A 57 -6.65 -0.07 15.60
C LEU A 57 -6.34 0.55 14.23
N ALA A 58 -5.44 -0.06 13.46
CA ALA A 58 -5.16 0.41 12.10
C ALA A 58 -6.38 0.23 11.18
N ALA A 59 -7.13 -0.86 11.32
CA ALA A 59 -8.37 -1.05 10.60
C ALA A 59 -9.43 -0.02 11.00
N GLU A 60 -9.55 0.31 12.29
CA GLU A 60 -10.45 1.39 12.74
C GLU A 60 -10.10 2.74 12.10
N ARG A 61 -8.80 3.06 12.01
CA ARG A 61 -8.34 4.33 11.44
C ARG A 61 -8.65 4.43 9.96
N VAL A 62 -8.48 3.34 9.20
CA VAL A 62 -8.69 3.33 7.76
C VAL A 62 -10.18 3.29 7.39
N THR A 63 -10.99 2.48 8.09
CA THR A 63 -12.44 2.37 7.77
C THR A 63 -13.29 3.43 8.46
N GLY A 64 -12.79 4.03 9.54
CA GLY A 64 -13.53 4.93 10.42
C GLY A 64 -14.48 4.22 11.41
N MET A 65 -14.51 2.89 11.42
CA MET A 65 -15.44 2.10 12.24
C MET A 65 -14.76 1.55 13.49
N LYS A 66 -15.46 1.50 14.63
CA LYS A 66 -14.90 0.95 15.86
C LYS A 66 -14.99 -0.56 15.90
N ARG A 67 -13.98 -1.24 16.47
CA ARG A 67 -13.95 -2.69 16.70
C ARG A 67 -15.26 -3.17 17.33
N GLN A 68 -15.72 -2.49 18.36
CA GLN A 68 -16.94 -2.86 19.10
C GLN A 68 -18.22 -2.82 18.25
N GLU A 69 -18.23 -2.04 17.16
CA GLU A 69 -19.38 -1.89 16.26
C GLU A 69 -19.37 -2.92 15.13
N VAL A 70 -18.21 -3.50 14.82
CA VAL A 70 -18.01 -4.37 13.65
C VAL A 70 -17.84 -5.85 14.01
N LEU A 71 -17.53 -6.17 15.27
CA LEU A 71 -17.46 -7.57 15.71
C LEU A 71 -18.82 -8.27 15.50
N GLY A 72 -18.79 -9.42 14.83
CA GLY A 72 -19.97 -10.19 14.44
C GLY A 72 -20.70 -9.68 13.18
N CYS A 73 -20.29 -8.54 12.61
CA CYS A 73 -20.82 -8.05 11.34
C CYS A 73 -20.18 -8.79 10.15
N SER A 74 -20.86 -8.78 8.99
CA SER A 74 -20.26 -9.33 7.77
C SER A 74 -19.09 -8.46 7.33
N CYS A 75 -17.94 -9.06 7.01
CA CYS A 75 -16.80 -8.27 6.54
C CYS A 75 -17.09 -7.51 5.24
N SER A 76 -18.00 -8.01 4.40
CA SER A 76 -18.42 -7.33 3.17
C SER A 76 -19.17 -6.02 3.42
N GLU A 77 -19.91 -5.93 4.54
CA GLU A 77 -20.64 -4.72 4.93
C GLU A 77 -19.69 -3.68 5.54
N VAL A 78 -18.69 -4.15 6.29
CA VAL A 78 -17.72 -3.31 6.99
C VAL A 78 -16.65 -2.76 6.04
N LEU A 79 -16.00 -3.65 5.27
CA LEU A 79 -14.97 -3.22 4.33
C LEU A 79 -15.57 -2.58 3.08
N SER A 80 -16.75 -3.06 2.64
CA SER A 80 -17.50 -2.51 1.50
C SER A 80 -16.60 -2.26 0.27
N SER A 81 -15.70 -3.20 0.00
CA SER A 81 -14.76 -3.13 -1.12
C SER A 81 -15.46 -3.45 -2.43
N ASN A 82 -15.05 -2.80 -3.52
CA ASN A 82 -15.49 -3.12 -4.87
C ASN A 82 -15.15 -4.57 -5.31
N LEU A 83 -14.30 -5.29 -4.57
CA LEU A 83 -13.96 -6.69 -4.83
C LEU A 83 -14.91 -7.69 -4.17
N CYS A 84 -15.68 -7.29 -3.15
CA CYS A 84 -16.46 -8.21 -2.32
C CYS A 84 -17.54 -8.99 -3.10
N GLU A 85 -18.04 -8.45 -4.22
CA GLU A 85 -19.13 -9.07 -4.99
C GLU A 85 -18.66 -10.09 -6.04
N HIS A 86 -17.44 -9.94 -6.57
CA HIS A 86 -16.99 -10.68 -7.76
C HIS A 86 -15.61 -11.30 -7.66
N TYR A 87 -14.70 -10.70 -6.88
CA TYR A 87 -13.28 -11.08 -6.84
C TYR A 87 -12.74 -10.99 -5.41
N CYS A 88 -13.49 -11.54 -4.44
CA CYS A 88 -13.16 -11.46 -3.03
C CYS A 88 -11.90 -12.28 -2.69
N PRO A 89 -10.82 -11.67 -2.17
CA PRO A 89 -9.56 -12.37 -1.90
C PRO A 89 -9.68 -13.47 -0.84
N LEU A 90 -10.58 -13.32 0.14
CA LEU A 90 -10.86 -14.39 1.11
C LEU A 90 -11.56 -15.59 0.46
N GLN A 91 -12.49 -15.35 -0.46
CA GLN A 91 -13.18 -16.43 -1.17
C GLN A 91 -12.22 -17.17 -2.11
N GLU A 92 -11.39 -16.43 -2.84
CA GLU A 92 -10.33 -16.99 -3.69
C GLU A 92 -9.38 -17.85 -2.86
N SER A 93 -8.83 -17.31 -1.77
CA SER A 93 -7.90 -18.03 -0.90
C SER A 93 -8.54 -19.26 -0.25
N ARG A 94 -9.82 -19.18 0.14
CA ARG A 94 -10.55 -20.33 0.68
C ARG A 94 -10.72 -21.45 -0.35
N ALA A 95 -10.93 -21.11 -1.62
CA ALA A 95 -11.12 -22.05 -2.71
C ALA A 95 -9.81 -22.69 -3.19
N THR A 96 -8.73 -21.91 -3.30
CA THR A 96 -7.43 -22.40 -3.80
C THR A 96 -6.55 -22.99 -2.70
N GLY A 97 -6.68 -22.48 -1.46
CA GLY A 97 -5.76 -22.75 -0.36
C GLY A 97 -4.52 -21.85 -0.35
N ASP A 98 -4.30 -21.08 -1.42
CA ASP A 98 -3.17 -20.16 -1.55
C ASP A 98 -3.53 -18.75 -1.04
N PRO A 99 -2.57 -17.96 -0.53
CA PRO A 99 -2.81 -16.57 -0.19
C PRO A 99 -3.04 -15.72 -1.44
N CYS A 100 -3.99 -14.80 -1.36
CA CYS A 100 -4.18 -13.76 -2.37
C CYS A 100 -3.45 -12.49 -1.90
N LEU A 101 -2.52 -11.97 -2.72
CA LEU A 101 -1.58 -10.92 -2.31
C LEU A 101 -1.74 -9.64 -3.14
N ASP A 102 -1.59 -8.51 -2.46
CA ASP A 102 -1.45 -7.16 -3.02
C ASP A 102 -2.51 -6.80 -4.09
N ARG A 103 -3.78 -7.12 -3.82
CA ARG A 103 -4.89 -6.72 -4.66
C ARG A 103 -5.25 -5.26 -4.42
N GLU A 104 -5.32 -4.47 -5.48
CA GLU A 104 -5.85 -3.12 -5.41
C GLU A 104 -7.38 -3.14 -5.32
N ALA A 105 -7.91 -2.39 -4.37
CA ALA A 105 -9.35 -2.20 -4.20
C ALA A 105 -9.67 -0.76 -3.82
N ILE A 106 -10.95 -0.42 -3.86
CA ILE A 106 -11.50 0.82 -3.33
C ILE A 106 -12.54 0.43 -2.29
N ILE A 107 -12.37 0.95 -1.08
CA ILE A 107 -13.36 0.84 -0.01
C ILE A 107 -14.12 2.15 0.13
N GLN A 108 -15.32 2.05 0.70
CA GLN A 108 -16.06 3.21 1.15
C GLN A 108 -16.07 3.23 2.68
N THR A 109 -15.53 4.29 3.28
CA THR A 109 -15.53 4.46 4.74
C THR A 109 -16.93 4.72 5.26
N CYS A 110 -17.13 4.63 6.58
CA CYS A 110 -18.39 5.00 7.22
C CYS A 110 -18.82 6.46 6.96
N ASN A 111 -17.85 7.33 6.65
CA ASN A 111 -18.10 8.74 6.34
C ASN A 111 -18.46 8.97 4.86
N GLY A 112 -18.39 7.93 4.03
CA GLY A 112 -18.67 8.00 2.58
C GLY A 112 -17.45 8.28 1.71
N ASP A 113 -16.26 8.43 2.30
CA ASP A 113 -15.02 8.64 1.55
C ASP A 113 -14.61 7.36 0.81
N LYS A 114 -14.07 7.53 -0.41
CA LYS A 114 -13.55 6.41 -1.20
C LYS A 114 -12.03 6.35 -1.07
N ILE A 115 -11.54 5.31 -0.40
CA ILE A 115 -10.11 5.14 -0.15
C ILE A 115 -9.57 4.00 -1.01
N PRO A 116 -8.55 4.26 -1.85
CA PRO A 116 -7.82 3.18 -2.51
C PRO A 116 -7.01 2.43 -1.47
N ILE A 117 -7.14 1.10 -1.46
CA ILE A 117 -6.37 0.23 -0.57
C ILE A 117 -5.64 -0.85 -1.37
N ILE A 118 -4.57 -1.37 -0.79
CA ILE A 118 -3.95 -2.63 -1.22
C ILE A 118 -4.22 -3.66 -0.14
N LEU A 119 -4.81 -4.79 -0.51
CA LEU A 119 -5.25 -5.81 0.44
C LEU A 119 -4.76 -7.21 0.07
N SER A 120 -4.57 -8.02 1.09
CA SER A 120 -4.14 -9.42 0.97
C SER A 120 -4.99 -10.28 1.90
N GLY A 121 -5.43 -11.42 1.39
CA GLY A 121 -6.32 -12.34 2.08
C GLY A 121 -5.74 -13.74 2.18
N ARG A 122 -5.94 -14.40 3.32
CA ARG A 122 -5.52 -15.79 3.52
C ARG A 122 -6.53 -16.59 4.35
N ALA A 123 -6.93 -17.75 3.83
CA ALA A 123 -7.62 -18.76 4.61
C ALA A 123 -6.63 -19.57 5.46
N ILE A 124 -6.95 -19.76 6.74
CA ILE A 124 -6.20 -20.55 7.70
C ILE A 124 -7.00 -21.81 8.01
N ARG A 125 -6.32 -22.96 7.96
CA ARG A 125 -6.92 -24.27 8.19
C ARG A 125 -6.18 -24.97 9.31
N GLU A 126 -6.89 -25.82 10.03
CA GLU A 126 -6.27 -26.76 10.96
C GLU A 126 -5.52 -27.87 10.22
N ASP A 127 -4.74 -28.67 10.96
CA ASP A 127 -4.06 -29.86 10.45
C ASP A 127 -5.05 -30.90 9.87
N SER A 128 -6.32 -30.86 10.32
CA SER A 128 -7.42 -31.67 9.81
C SER A 128 -7.89 -31.26 8.40
N GLY A 129 -7.50 -30.07 7.93
CA GLY A 129 -7.97 -29.45 6.69
C GLY A 129 -9.24 -28.60 6.84
N GLU A 130 -9.88 -28.62 8.02
CA GLU A 130 -11.03 -27.77 8.33
C GLU A 130 -10.64 -26.29 8.36
N LEU A 131 -11.55 -25.42 7.92
CA LEU A 131 -11.31 -23.97 7.93
C LEU A 131 -11.40 -23.45 9.37
N LEU A 132 -10.29 -22.90 9.86
CA LEU A 132 -10.24 -22.27 11.18
C LEU A 132 -10.75 -20.83 11.11
N CYS A 133 -10.17 -20.02 10.23
CA CYS A 133 -10.53 -18.62 10.03
C CYS A 133 -9.97 -18.08 8.72
N CYS A 134 -10.29 -16.84 8.37
CA CYS A 134 -9.61 -16.11 7.32
C CYS A 134 -9.06 -14.79 7.86
N ILE A 135 -7.86 -14.41 7.44
CA ILE A 135 -7.23 -13.13 7.78
C ILE A 135 -7.21 -12.25 6.54
N GLU A 136 -7.59 -11.00 6.71
CA GLU A 136 -7.37 -9.97 5.70
C GLU A 136 -6.54 -8.83 6.29
N ILE A 137 -5.55 -8.40 5.52
CA ILE A 137 -4.76 -7.22 5.81
C ILE A 137 -4.93 -6.22 4.68
N PHE A 138 -4.92 -4.94 5.02
CA PHE A 138 -4.96 -3.88 4.04
C PHE A 138 -4.21 -2.64 4.49
N ARG A 139 -3.81 -1.84 3.53
CA ARG A 139 -3.17 -0.54 3.76
C ARG A 139 -3.82 0.50 2.87
N ASP A 140 -3.99 1.70 3.44
CA ASP A 140 -4.34 2.89 2.67
C ASP A 140 -3.24 3.17 1.65
N ALA A 141 -3.62 3.30 0.38
CA ALA A 141 -2.74 3.58 -0.74
C ALA A 141 -2.92 5.00 -1.30
N THR A 142 -3.67 5.87 -0.61
CA THR A 142 -4.02 7.24 -1.04
C THR A 142 -2.77 8.03 -1.38
N ASP A 143 -1.84 8.23 -0.43
CA ASP A 143 -0.64 9.03 -0.63
C ASP A 143 0.21 8.54 -1.82
N THR A 144 0.34 7.21 -1.96
CA THR A 144 1.14 6.62 -3.03
C THR A 144 0.46 6.80 -4.39
N LYS A 145 -0.87 6.67 -4.42
CA LYS A 145 -1.67 6.83 -5.64
C LYS A 145 -1.75 8.30 -6.06
N GLU A 146 -1.96 9.21 -5.12
CA GLU A 146 -1.97 10.66 -5.38
C GLU A 146 -0.60 11.14 -5.89
N LEU A 147 0.50 10.70 -5.27
CA LEU A 147 1.84 11.03 -5.74
C LEU A 147 2.09 10.50 -7.17
N ALA A 148 1.69 9.25 -7.43
CA ALA A 148 1.81 8.67 -8.76
C ALA A 148 0.94 9.40 -9.80
N ASP A 149 -0.27 9.80 -9.44
CA ASP A 149 -1.20 10.55 -10.28
C ASP A 149 -0.68 11.96 -10.57
N HIS A 150 -0.15 12.66 -9.56
CA HIS A 150 0.50 13.95 -9.73
C HIS A 150 1.73 13.88 -10.64
N LYS A 151 2.61 12.89 -10.44
CA LYS A 151 3.76 12.66 -11.34
C LYS A 151 3.28 12.44 -12.78
N ARG A 152 2.25 11.62 -12.99
CA ARG A 152 1.69 11.35 -14.32
C ARG A 152 1.09 12.59 -14.97
N ASN A 153 0.33 13.38 -14.23
CA ASN A 153 -0.30 14.61 -14.73
C ASN A 153 0.75 15.64 -15.14
N LEU A 154 1.79 15.83 -14.32
CA LEU A 154 2.90 16.74 -14.65
C LEU A 154 3.60 16.32 -15.94
N ILE A 155 3.96 15.03 -16.08
CA ILE A 155 4.63 14.52 -17.29
C ILE A 155 3.77 14.75 -18.54
N SER A 156 2.47 14.51 -18.43
CA SER A 156 1.52 14.74 -19.53
C SER A 156 1.45 16.21 -19.94
N LEU A 157 1.34 17.13 -18.98
CA LEU A 157 1.27 18.57 -19.23
C LEU A 157 2.55 19.09 -19.89
N PHE A 158 3.71 18.77 -19.34
CA PHE A 158 4.99 19.20 -19.92
C PHE A 158 5.18 18.68 -21.34
N THR A 159 4.76 17.44 -21.61
CA THR A 159 4.91 16.87 -22.94
C THR A 159 4.04 17.57 -23.97
N HIS A 160 2.78 17.85 -23.63
CA HIS A 160 1.89 18.62 -24.51
C HIS A 160 2.51 19.98 -24.87
N ASP A 161 3.01 20.69 -23.86
CA ASP A 161 3.55 22.04 -24.00
C ASP A 161 4.89 22.07 -24.72
N LEU A 162 5.69 21.00 -24.63
CA LEU A 162 6.93 20.84 -25.41
C LEU A 162 6.66 20.47 -26.87
N LYS A 163 5.63 19.64 -27.13
CA LYS A 163 5.31 19.16 -28.48
C LYS A 163 4.76 20.27 -29.38
N ALA A 164 3.93 21.16 -28.84
CA ALA A 164 3.31 22.24 -29.60
C ALA A 164 4.32 23.17 -30.33
N PRO A 165 5.32 23.78 -29.66
CA PRO A 165 6.28 24.66 -30.33
C PRO A 165 7.18 23.91 -31.33
N VAL A 166 7.53 22.64 -31.04
CA VAL A 166 8.33 21.81 -31.96
C VAL A 166 7.56 21.51 -33.24
N MET A 167 6.29 21.10 -33.13
CA MET A 167 5.41 20.82 -34.27
C MET A 167 5.17 22.08 -35.13
N ILE A 168 4.92 23.22 -34.48
CA ILE A 168 4.70 24.49 -35.18
C ILE A 168 5.97 24.91 -35.92
N THR A 169 7.12 24.91 -35.22
CA THR A 169 8.41 25.30 -35.81
C THR A 169 8.80 24.35 -36.94
N GLY A 170 8.64 23.03 -36.75
CA GLY A 170 8.89 22.02 -37.78
C GLY A 170 7.99 22.20 -39.00
N GLY A 171 6.71 22.51 -38.78
CA GLY A 171 5.76 22.84 -39.85
C GLY A 171 6.21 24.04 -40.68
N PHE A 172 6.66 25.12 -40.04
CA PHE A 172 7.18 26.30 -40.75
C PHE A 172 8.49 26.00 -41.48
N VAL A 173 9.43 25.29 -40.85
CA VAL A 173 10.69 24.88 -41.50
C VAL A 173 10.42 24.02 -42.74
N ASN A 174 9.51 23.04 -42.64
CA ASN A 174 9.10 22.20 -43.77
C ASN A 174 8.45 23.03 -44.89
N ARG A 175 7.56 23.96 -44.53
CA ARG A 175 6.90 24.85 -45.50
C ARG A 175 7.90 25.74 -46.25
N LEU A 176 8.93 26.24 -45.56
CA LEU A 176 10.03 27.00 -46.18
C LEU A 176 10.84 26.12 -47.13
N LEU A 177 11.23 24.91 -46.69
CA LEU A 177 11.98 23.94 -47.50
C LEU A 177 11.21 23.46 -48.74
N GLU A 178 9.88 23.40 -48.68
CA GLU A 178 8.99 23.09 -49.81
C GLU A 178 8.82 24.25 -50.80
N GLY A 179 9.45 25.41 -50.55
CA GLY A 179 9.38 26.57 -51.43
C GLY A 179 8.05 27.35 -51.36
N LYS A 180 7.17 27.01 -50.40
CA LYS A 180 5.85 27.65 -50.25
C LYS A 180 5.90 29.13 -49.80
N ALA A 181 7.09 29.65 -49.49
CA ALA A 181 7.33 31.06 -49.17
C ALA A 181 8.32 31.75 -50.14
N GLY A 182 8.59 31.12 -51.30
CA GLY A 182 9.55 31.60 -52.28
C GLY A 182 10.86 30.80 -52.31
N PRO A 183 11.76 31.12 -53.26
CA PRO A 183 13.01 30.40 -53.45
C PRO A 183 14.01 30.68 -52.31
N LEU A 184 14.71 29.64 -51.89
CA LEU A 184 15.79 29.71 -50.91
C LEU A 184 17.15 29.66 -51.59
N ASN A 185 18.12 30.41 -51.09
CA ASN A 185 19.51 30.22 -51.49
C ASN A 185 20.15 29.00 -50.79
N GLU A 186 21.34 28.59 -51.23
CA GLU A 186 22.03 27.41 -50.70
C GLU A 186 22.28 27.50 -49.18
N LYS A 187 22.67 28.67 -48.68
CA LYS A 187 22.98 28.89 -47.27
C LYS A 187 21.72 28.82 -46.39
N GLN A 188 20.61 29.41 -46.83
CA GLN A 188 19.31 29.32 -46.17
C GLN A 188 18.81 27.87 -46.14
N THR A 189 18.93 27.16 -47.26
CA THR A 189 18.56 25.73 -47.34
C THR A 189 19.38 24.88 -46.37
N SER A 190 20.69 25.13 -46.28
CA SER A 190 21.58 24.47 -45.32
C SER A 190 21.14 24.69 -43.87
N TYR A 191 20.86 25.95 -43.48
CA TYR A 191 20.40 26.28 -42.12
C TYR A 191 19.05 25.65 -41.78
N LEU A 192 18.07 25.70 -42.70
CA LEU A 192 16.77 25.08 -42.49
C LEU A 192 16.85 23.55 -42.35
N ARG A 193 17.74 22.88 -43.08
CA ARG A 193 17.99 21.43 -42.91
C ARG A 193 18.60 21.10 -41.55
N ILE A 194 19.49 21.96 -41.03
CA ILE A 194 20.04 21.80 -39.67
C ILE A 194 18.91 21.95 -38.64
N MET A 195 18.08 23.00 -38.76
CA MET A 195 16.92 23.20 -37.88
C MET A 195 15.95 22.03 -37.94
N GLN A 196 15.63 21.52 -39.13
CA GLN A 196 14.77 20.36 -39.32
C GLN A 196 15.32 19.12 -38.62
N LYS A 197 16.64 18.88 -38.73
CA LYS A 197 17.31 17.76 -38.07
C LYS A 197 17.22 17.88 -36.54
N GLU A 198 17.47 19.05 -35.98
CA GLU A 198 17.41 19.26 -34.53
C GLU A 198 15.97 19.18 -33.99
N LEU A 199 14.97 19.68 -34.73
CA LEU A 199 13.56 19.55 -34.36
C LEU A 199 13.12 18.08 -34.34
N LYS A 200 13.51 17.30 -35.37
CA LYS A 200 13.25 15.85 -35.40
C LYS A 200 13.91 15.13 -34.22
N ARG A 201 15.15 15.51 -33.89
CA ARG A 201 15.86 14.96 -32.73
C ARG A 201 15.18 15.32 -31.41
N GLN A 202 14.63 16.53 -31.28
CA GLN A 202 13.84 16.92 -30.11
C GLN A 202 12.54 16.10 -29.99
N GLU A 203 11.85 15.84 -31.10
CA GLU A 203 10.67 14.95 -31.09
C GLU A 203 11.03 13.55 -30.59
N GLU A 204 12.14 12.99 -31.06
CA GLU A 204 12.65 11.67 -30.63
C GLU A 204 12.94 11.65 -29.11
N TYR A 205 13.51 12.72 -28.56
CA TYR A 205 13.76 12.82 -27.11
C TYR A 205 12.49 12.94 -26.29
N ILE A 206 11.52 13.74 -26.74
CA ILE A 206 10.22 13.86 -26.06
C ILE A 206 9.53 12.50 -26.03
N GLN A 207 9.53 11.78 -27.15
CA GLN A 207 8.91 10.46 -27.24
C GLN A 207 9.63 9.43 -26.35
N SER A 208 10.97 9.40 -26.38
CA SER A 208 11.75 8.49 -25.53
C SER A 208 11.53 8.75 -24.04
N PHE A 209 11.44 10.01 -23.62
CA PHE A 209 11.14 10.38 -22.24
C PHE A 209 9.74 9.91 -21.81
N LEU A 210 8.74 10.07 -22.68
CA LEU A 210 7.38 9.57 -22.43
C LEU A 210 7.36 8.06 -22.27
N ASP A 211 8.05 7.34 -23.14
CA ASP A 211 8.06 5.88 -23.12
C ASP A 211 8.73 5.39 -21.84
N SER A 212 9.87 5.97 -21.45
CA SER A 212 10.50 5.70 -20.14
C SER A 212 9.57 5.97 -18.96
N SER A 213 8.82 7.08 -19.02
CA SER A 213 7.88 7.46 -17.95
C SER A 213 6.69 6.49 -17.83
N LYS A 214 6.21 5.94 -18.95
CA LYS A 214 5.15 4.92 -18.96
C LYS A 214 5.64 3.59 -18.37
N ILE A 215 6.88 3.20 -18.68
CA ILE A 215 7.52 1.98 -18.17
C ILE A 215 7.63 2.03 -16.64
N GLU A 216 8.13 3.15 -16.08
CA GLU A 216 8.21 3.33 -14.63
C GLU A 216 6.83 3.30 -13.94
N SER A 217 5.75 3.62 -14.66
CA SER A 217 4.38 3.59 -14.14
C SER A 217 3.69 2.22 -14.24
N GLY A 218 4.40 1.16 -14.67
CA GLY A 218 3.86 -0.20 -14.75
C GLY A 218 2.87 -0.45 -15.90
N ARG A 219 2.76 0.47 -16.87
CA ARG A 219 1.86 0.34 -18.03
C ARG A 219 2.57 -0.19 -19.27
N ILE A 220 2.96 -1.46 -19.27
CA ILE A 220 3.18 -2.20 -20.52
C ILE A 220 2.20 -3.38 -20.51
N GLU A 221 1.11 -3.25 -21.29
CA GLU A 221 0.49 -4.43 -21.88
C GLU A 221 1.45 -4.90 -22.98
N LEU A 222 2.01 -6.10 -22.79
CA LEU A 222 2.85 -6.78 -23.77
C LEU A 222 2.02 -7.24 -24.98
#